data_AF-A0A927RQ26-F1
#
_entry.id   AF-A0A927RQ26-F1
#
_cell.length_a   1.000
_cell.length_b   1.000
_cell.length_c   1.000
_cell.angle_alpha   90.00
_cell.angle_beta   90.00
_cell.angle_gamma   90.00
#
_symmetry.space_group_name_H-M   'P 1'
#
loop_
_entity.id
_entity.type
_entity.pdbx_description
1 polymer ?
#
loop_
_entity_poly.entity_id
_entity_poly.type
_entity_poly.pdbx_seq_one_letter_code
_entity_poly.pdbx_strand_id
1 'polypeptide(L)'
;MKNELDIIKKLWGENFAHFCRSVFPTVLEKEGLLLSLIEDSFAPSKFLYEDLKKNNCLDKFQTFIYSFLGKEHHRKRIKYTPEELFDKAGYILYKCETNKEVQAFKKFYEKKEELCTFLDPNRIRTHTIFFAVKKNVDEIKRENFIKPERQDEYGTSVISLQFSKGEQSILSIKNRYNHAVLNPDATFSNDLEKIHEGLTRSFEQYYGIKLSLGKYGFEIPGYAIGNDGKFYKYNYEIHNTYFCTDNIIIKNGKVYKLDKSRYEVLDYFVLDKIEKNLTHFMPNITTIGDTVVNDFVNIKKIDIKKDENKNRIFTFITNDDKEFYLVVNKYNQIIEYANDLVTQVDDNYLYYNSYIKKLSLNNLKTAKDSFLCLNNSIKEINVPNLVSIDRYFLYYNNSLKFVDFPSLIKAGEGFFRYNTSIVRGKFSKLENLGDNSFQYNENLNLGYFPVLKYRGRETLNEQEKENKNEFTLTDNYFESSRYKSIYDFIK
;
A
#
# COMPACT_ATOMS: atom_id res chain seq x y z
N MET A 1 -22.98 -28.58 -16.02
CA MET A 1 -23.44 -27.98 -14.73
C MET A 1 -22.67 -28.46 -13.48
N LYS A 2 -22.75 -29.74 -13.06
CA LYS A 2 -22.12 -30.19 -11.77
C LYS A 2 -20.59 -30.00 -11.78
N ASN A 3 -19.94 -30.34 -12.89
CA ASN A 3 -18.49 -30.19 -13.07
C ASN A 3 -18.00 -28.73 -13.01
N GLU A 4 -18.78 -27.78 -13.55
CA GLU A 4 -18.42 -26.35 -13.58
C GLU A 4 -18.43 -25.71 -12.19
N LEU A 5 -19.50 -25.93 -11.40
CA LEU A 5 -19.59 -25.42 -10.03
C LEU A 5 -18.55 -26.07 -9.11
N ASP A 6 -18.16 -27.33 -9.37
CA ASP A 6 -17.09 -28.01 -8.63
C ASP A 6 -15.72 -27.34 -8.91
N ILE A 7 -15.45 -26.91 -10.15
CA ILE A 7 -14.25 -26.13 -10.49
C ILE A 7 -14.29 -24.76 -9.81
N ILE A 8 -15.43 -24.06 -9.86
CA ILE A 8 -15.60 -22.77 -9.19
C ILE A 8 -15.37 -22.92 -7.68
N LYS A 9 -15.93 -23.96 -7.05
CA LYS A 9 -15.69 -24.30 -5.64
C LYS A 9 -14.21 -24.55 -5.37
N LYS A 10 -13.52 -25.28 -6.25
CA LYS A 10 -12.09 -25.57 -6.13
C LYS A 10 -11.20 -24.33 -6.28
N LEU A 11 -11.57 -23.34 -7.08
CA LEU A 11 -10.75 -22.14 -7.31
C LEU A 11 -11.10 -20.97 -6.38
N TRP A 12 -12.39 -20.66 -6.21
CA TRP A 12 -12.85 -19.49 -5.43
C TRP A 12 -13.57 -19.81 -4.12
N GLY A 13 -13.84 -21.09 -3.86
CA GLY A 13 -14.39 -21.54 -2.58
C GLY A 13 -15.88 -21.87 -2.61
N GLU A 14 -16.33 -22.54 -1.56
CA GLU A 14 -17.67 -23.11 -1.47
C GLU A 14 -18.78 -22.05 -1.43
N ASN A 15 -18.63 -21.04 -0.58
CA ASN A 15 -19.60 -19.94 -0.50
C ASN A 15 -19.76 -19.20 -1.84
N PHE A 16 -18.67 -19.02 -2.59
CA PHE A 16 -18.72 -18.41 -3.92
C PHE A 16 -19.46 -19.29 -4.92
N ALA A 17 -19.23 -20.61 -4.92
CA ALA A 17 -19.95 -21.53 -5.79
C ALA A 17 -21.46 -21.56 -5.48
N HIS A 18 -21.85 -21.51 -4.20
CA HIS A 18 -23.25 -21.40 -3.80
C HIS A 18 -23.88 -20.09 -4.26
N PHE A 19 -23.19 -18.97 -4.09
CA PHE A 19 -23.62 -17.67 -4.59
C PHE A 19 -23.81 -17.71 -6.11
N CYS A 20 -22.84 -18.20 -6.86
CA CYS A 20 -22.92 -18.32 -8.32
C CYS A 20 -24.13 -19.16 -8.77
N ARG A 21 -24.39 -20.29 -8.10
CA ARG A 21 -25.55 -21.13 -8.37
C ARG A 21 -26.87 -20.40 -8.17
N SER A 22 -26.96 -19.55 -7.14
CA SER A 22 -28.18 -18.81 -6.83
C SER A 22 -28.42 -17.61 -7.76
N VAL A 23 -27.35 -16.93 -8.19
CA VAL A 23 -27.42 -15.63 -8.85
C VAL A 23 -27.31 -15.70 -10.36
N PHE A 24 -26.73 -16.78 -10.91
CA PHE A 24 -26.57 -16.98 -12.35
C PHE A 24 -27.20 -18.27 -12.88
N PRO A 25 -28.43 -18.65 -12.48
CA PRO A 25 -29.04 -19.91 -12.93
C PRO A 25 -29.18 -19.98 -14.45
N THR A 26 -29.47 -18.86 -15.11
CA THR A 26 -29.62 -18.78 -16.56
C THR A 26 -28.28 -18.87 -17.31
N VAL A 27 -27.19 -18.36 -16.73
CA VAL A 27 -25.85 -18.44 -17.35
C VAL A 27 -25.34 -19.89 -17.29
N LEU A 28 -25.65 -20.60 -16.20
CA LEU A 28 -25.28 -22.00 -15.97
C LEU A 28 -25.98 -23.00 -16.91
N GLU A 29 -27.02 -22.59 -17.62
CA GLU A 29 -27.66 -23.41 -18.68
C GLU A 29 -26.69 -23.67 -19.84
N LYS A 30 -25.79 -22.72 -20.12
CA LYS A 30 -24.73 -22.89 -21.10
C LYS A 30 -23.45 -23.37 -20.41
N GLU A 31 -23.16 -24.66 -20.58
CA GLU A 31 -22.04 -25.32 -19.93
C GLU A 31 -20.71 -24.59 -20.17
N GLY A 32 -20.01 -24.27 -19.07
CA GLY A 32 -18.69 -23.64 -19.08
C GLY A 32 -18.68 -22.12 -19.28
N LEU A 33 -19.83 -21.50 -19.58
CA LEU A 33 -19.90 -20.05 -19.83
C LEU A 33 -19.64 -19.23 -18.57
N LEU A 34 -20.21 -19.61 -17.42
CA LEU A 34 -20.02 -18.82 -16.19
C LEU A 34 -18.57 -18.93 -15.71
N LEU A 35 -18.00 -20.12 -15.77
CA LEU A 35 -16.61 -20.36 -15.43
C LEU A 35 -15.67 -19.54 -16.31
N SER A 36 -15.87 -19.50 -17.64
CA SER A 36 -15.01 -18.71 -18.52
C SER A 36 -15.09 -17.21 -18.21
N LEU A 37 -16.30 -16.67 -18.02
CA LEU A 37 -16.49 -15.26 -17.67
C LEU A 37 -15.78 -14.89 -16.35
N ILE A 38 -15.82 -15.78 -15.36
CA ILE A 38 -15.13 -15.58 -14.08
C ILE A 38 -13.62 -15.72 -14.25
N GLU A 39 -13.13 -16.75 -14.95
CA GLU A 39 -11.70 -16.98 -15.20
C GLU A 39 -11.04 -15.86 -15.98
N ASP A 40 -11.75 -15.31 -16.96
CA ASP A 40 -11.28 -14.18 -17.78
C ASP A 40 -11.23 -12.87 -16.98
N SER A 41 -12.02 -12.77 -15.91
CA SER A 41 -12.15 -11.54 -15.13
C SER A 41 -11.44 -11.56 -13.79
N PHE A 42 -11.26 -12.72 -13.14
CA PHE A 42 -10.76 -12.85 -11.77
C PHE A 42 -9.70 -13.92 -11.67
N ALA A 43 -8.60 -13.60 -10.98
CA ALA A 43 -7.66 -14.62 -10.56
C ALA A 43 -8.30 -15.54 -9.49
N PRO A 44 -7.92 -16.83 -9.43
CA PRO A 44 -8.35 -17.73 -8.38
C PRO A 44 -8.07 -17.14 -6.99
N SER A 45 -9.10 -17.06 -6.15
CA SER A 45 -8.96 -16.57 -4.79
C SER A 45 -10.08 -17.10 -3.91
N LYS A 46 -9.71 -17.74 -2.79
CA LYS A 46 -10.65 -18.26 -1.79
C LYS A 46 -11.35 -17.17 -0.97
N PHE A 47 -11.03 -15.91 -1.23
CA PHE A 47 -11.52 -14.77 -0.46
C PHE A 47 -12.55 -13.93 -1.23
N LEU A 48 -12.70 -14.15 -2.55
CA LEU A 48 -13.53 -13.31 -3.42
C LEU A 48 -14.95 -13.10 -2.89
N TYR A 49 -15.65 -14.16 -2.51
CA TYR A 49 -17.01 -14.03 -1.98
C TYR A 49 -17.09 -13.22 -0.69
N GLU A 50 -16.23 -13.53 0.28
CA GLU A 50 -16.23 -12.83 1.58
C GLU A 50 -15.84 -11.36 1.42
N ASP A 51 -14.92 -11.06 0.50
CA ASP A 51 -14.53 -9.69 0.19
C ASP A 51 -15.64 -8.93 -0.55
N LEU A 52 -16.33 -9.56 -1.50
CA LEU A 52 -17.50 -8.98 -2.17
C LEU A 52 -18.60 -8.67 -1.16
N LYS A 53 -18.87 -9.60 -0.23
CA LYS A 53 -19.87 -9.43 0.83
C LYS A 53 -19.48 -8.31 1.80
N LYS A 54 -18.25 -8.32 2.30
CA LYS A 54 -17.72 -7.30 3.23
C LYS A 54 -17.80 -5.90 2.65
N ASN A 55 -17.59 -5.75 1.35
CA ASN A 55 -17.58 -4.46 0.66
C ASN A 55 -18.92 -4.11 -0.02
N ASN A 56 -20.00 -4.87 0.22
CA ASN A 56 -21.31 -4.66 -0.41
C ASN A 56 -21.24 -4.62 -1.96
N CYS A 57 -20.41 -5.49 -2.55
CA CYS A 57 -20.17 -5.56 -4.00
C CYS A 57 -20.86 -6.74 -4.69
N LEU A 58 -21.70 -7.53 -4.01
CA LEU A 58 -22.35 -8.72 -4.60
C LEU A 58 -23.26 -8.36 -5.79
N ASP A 59 -24.11 -7.35 -5.67
CA ASP A 59 -25.02 -6.91 -6.76
C ASP A 59 -24.25 -6.29 -7.93
N LYS A 60 -23.18 -5.53 -7.60
CA LYS A 60 -22.28 -4.96 -8.60
C LYS A 60 -21.53 -6.05 -9.36
N PHE A 61 -21.10 -7.11 -8.68
CA PHE A 61 -20.48 -8.28 -9.29
C PHE A 61 -21.46 -9.00 -10.22
N GLN A 62 -22.72 -9.19 -9.78
CA GLN A 62 -23.77 -9.74 -10.63
C GLN A 62 -23.94 -8.92 -11.90
N THR A 63 -24.10 -7.62 -11.77
CA THR A 63 -24.23 -6.68 -12.90
C THR A 63 -23.03 -6.75 -13.83
N PHE A 64 -21.82 -6.81 -13.26
CA PHE A 64 -20.57 -6.96 -14.00
C PHE A 64 -20.56 -8.22 -14.87
N ILE A 65 -20.91 -9.40 -14.32
CA ILE A 65 -20.96 -10.65 -15.09
C ILE A 65 -22.03 -10.59 -16.19
N TYR A 66 -23.24 -10.11 -15.89
CA TYR A 66 -24.30 -9.96 -16.90
C TYR A 66 -23.95 -8.96 -18.01
N SER A 67 -23.12 -7.95 -17.73
CA SER A 67 -22.67 -6.98 -18.73
C SER A 67 -21.91 -7.60 -19.90
N PHE A 68 -21.31 -8.79 -19.73
CA PHE A 68 -20.64 -9.51 -20.81
C PHE A 68 -21.61 -10.21 -21.75
N LEU A 69 -22.82 -10.56 -21.28
CA LEU A 69 -23.83 -11.27 -22.06
C LEU A 69 -24.55 -10.34 -23.06
N GLY A 70 -24.62 -9.04 -22.77
CA GLY A 70 -25.25 -8.04 -23.64
C GLY A 70 -24.41 -7.60 -24.86
N LYS A 71 -23.17 -8.10 -25.00
CA LYS A 71 -22.17 -7.54 -25.94
C LYS A 71 -22.15 -8.14 -27.35
N GLU A 72 -23.04 -9.06 -27.70
CA GLU A 72 -23.26 -9.38 -29.13
C GLU A 72 -23.90 -8.21 -29.89
N HIS A 73 -24.58 -7.29 -29.20
CA HIS A 73 -25.21 -6.13 -29.80
C HIS A 73 -24.49 -4.84 -29.38
N HIS A 74 -23.44 -4.47 -30.12
CA HIS A 74 -23.14 -3.11 -30.59
C HIS A 74 -21.72 -3.07 -31.16
N ARG A 75 -21.49 -3.75 -32.29
CA ARG A 75 -20.31 -3.49 -33.15
C ARG A 75 -20.56 -2.31 -34.12
N LYS A 76 -21.10 -1.17 -33.65
CA LYS A 76 -21.19 0.04 -34.49
C LYS A 76 -19.88 0.81 -34.47
N ARG A 77 -19.11 0.78 -35.57
CA ARG A 77 -17.89 1.58 -35.76
C ARG A 77 -18.13 3.01 -35.28
N ILE A 78 -17.29 3.52 -34.37
CA ILE A 78 -17.43 4.90 -33.91
C ILE A 78 -16.93 5.81 -35.02
N LYS A 79 -17.67 6.89 -35.27
CA LYS A 79 -17.39 7.85 -36.33
C LYS A 79 -16.32 8.88 -35.93
N TYR A 80 -16.20 9.18 -34.63
CA TYR A 80 -15.39 10.28 -34.12
C TYR A 80 -14.07 9.80 -33.48
N THR A 81 -12.99 10.53 -33.70
CA THR A 81 -11.68 10.25 -33.08
C THR A 81 -11.66 10.67 -31.60
N PRO A 82 -10.67 10.22 -30.80
CA PRO A 82 -10.55 10.67 -29.41
C PRO A 82 -10.42 12.19 -29.31
N GLU A 83 -9.67 12.83 -30.21
CA GLU A 83 -9.49 14.28 -30.27
C GLU A 83 -10.84 14.98 -30.50
N GLU A 84 -11.67 14.52 -31.43
CA GLU A 84 -12.98 15.11 -31.71
C GLU A 84 -13.96 14.97 -30.52
N LEU A 85 -13.91 13.84 -29.81
CA LEU A 85 -14.74 13.61 -28.62
C LEU A 85 -14.27 14.46 -27.42
N PHE A 86 -12.97 14.61 -27.23
CA PHE A 86 -12.43 15.56 -26.24
C PHE A 86 -12.72 17.01 -26.61
N ASP A 87 -12.67 17.36 -27.91
CA ASP A 87 -13.00 18.70 -28.39
C ASP A 87 -14.45 19.08 -28.03
N LYS A 88 -15.39 18.14 -28.20
CA LYS A 88 -16.79 18.26 -27.77
C LYS A 88 -16.94 18.35 -26.25
N ALA A 89 -16.09 17.68 -25.49
CA ALA A 89 -16.02 17.78 -24.03
C ALA A 89 -15.32 19.06 -23.53
N GLY A 90 -14.85 19.94 -24.44
CA GLY A 90 -14.20 21.21 -24.08
C GLY A 90 -12.69 21.11 -23.86
N TYR A 91 -12.05 20.03 -24.31
CA TYR A 91 -10.63 19.77 -24.14
C TYR A 91 -9.87 19.72 -25.47
N ILE A 92 -8.57 19.96 -25.40
CA ILE A 92 -7.60 19.65 -26.45
C ILE A 92 -6.79 18.44 -25.97
N LEU A 93 -6.80 17.35 -26.74
CA LEU A 93 -6.07 16.13 -26.42
C LEU A 93 -4.68 16.13 -27.06
N TYR A 94 -3.65 15.81 -26.26
CA TYR A 94 -2.27 15.71 -26.68
C TYR A 94 -1.73 14.32 -26.36
N LYS A 95 -1.23 13.60 -27.36
CA LYS A 95 -0.48 12.36 -27.17
C LYS A 95 0.99 12.69 -26.92
N CYS A 96 1.60 12.07 -25.91
CA CYS A 96 3.03 12.20 -25.64
C CYS A 96 3.77 10.93 -26.06
N GLU A 97 4.79 11.09 -26.90
CA GLU A 97 5.70 10.04 -27.37
C GLU A 97 7.08 10.14 -26.70
N THR A 98 7.45 11.31 -26.17
CA THR A 98 8.71 11.53 -25.44
C THR A 98 8.51 12.07 -24.03
N ASN A 99 9.47 11.80 -23.14
CA ASN A 99 9.46 12.44 -21.80
C ASN A 99 9.50 13.96 -21.89
N LYS A 100 10.15 14.53 -22.90
CA LYS A 100 10.21 15.98 -23.09
C LYS A 100 8.81 16.57 -23.29
N GLU A 101 7.95 15.88 -24.05
CA GLU A 101 6.55 16.27 -24.23
C GLU A 101 5.76 16.14 -22.93
N VAL A 102 5.96 15.06 -22.17
CA VAL A 102 5.32 14.92 -20.84
C VAL A 102 5.73 16.07 -19.92
N GLN A 103 7.01 16.43 -19.87
CA GLN A 103 7.52 17.53 -19.06
C GLN A 103 6.96 18.89 -19.48
N ALA A 104 6.58 19.09 -20.75
CA ALA A 104 5.99 20.35 -21.22
C ALA A 104 4.66 20.69 -20.53
N PHE A 105 3.96 19.69 -19.98
CA PHE A 105 2.71 19.89 -19.22
C PHE A 105 2.93 20.25 -17.75
N LYS A 106 4.17 20.16 -17.25
CA LYS A 106 4.52 20.53 -15.87
C LYS A 106 4.14 21.99 -15.55
N LYS A 107 4.16 22.87 -16.54
CA LYS A 107 3.78 24.30 -16.42
C LYS A 107 2.34 24.52 -15.93
N PHE A 108 1.47 23.52 -16.05
CA PHE A 108 0.09 23.61 -15.58
C PHE A 108 -0.08 23.19 -14.11
N TYR A 109 0.98 22.78 -13.41
CA TYR A 109 0.87 22.29 -12.03
C TYR A 109 1.52 23.28 -11.07
N GLU A 110 0.87 23.52 -9.94
CA GLU A 110 1.48 24.27 -8.84
C GLU A 110 2.61 23.46 -8.20
N LYS A 111 3.56 24.19 -7.58
CA LYS A 111 4.65 23.55 -6.85
C LYS A 111 4.06 22.64 -5.76
N LYS A 112 4.56 21.40 -5.69
CA LYS A 112 4.10 20.31 -4.77
C LYS A 112 2.76 19.65 -5.14
N GLU A 113 2.08 20.07 -6.20
CA GLU A 113 0.93 19.37 -6.81
C GLU A 113 1.32 18.65 -8.11
N GLU A 114 2.59 18.73 -8.50
CA GLU A 114 3.18 18.04 -9.65
C GLU A 114 2.95 16.52 -9.61
N LEU A 115 2.57 15.93 -10.75
CA LEU A 115 2.44 14.48 -10.88
C LEU A 115 3.80 13.79 -10.69
N CYS A 116 3.81 12.67 -9.95
CA CYS A 116 5.00 11.80 -9.85
C CYS A 116 5.49 11.31 -11.22
N THR A 117 4.62 11.29 -12.23
CA THR A 117 4.98 11.02 -13.63
C THR A 117 6.07 11.96 -14.17
N PHE A 118 6.15 13.21 -13.68
CA PHE A 118 7.23 14.12 -14.06
C PHE A 118 8.59 13.76 -13.44
N LEU A 119 8.60 12.90 -12.43
CA LEU A 119 9.83 12.42 -11.79
C LEU A 119 10.26 11.02 -12.30
N ASP A 120 9.39 10.33 -13.05
CA ASP A 120 9.64 8.99 -13.57
C ASP A 120 9.91 9.01 -15.09
N PRO A 121 11.19 9.10 -15.52
CA PRO A 121 11.54 9.08 -16.94
C PRO A 121 11.26 7.73 -17.60
N ASN A 122 10.95 6.67 -16.86
CA ASN A 122 10.61 5.37 -17.44
C ASN A 122 9.11 5.18 -17.64
N ARG A 123 8.25 6.11 -17.17
CA ARG A 123 6.80 5.96 -17.27
C ARG A 123 6.35 5.79 -18.72
N ILE A 124 6.89 6.56 -19.65
CA ILE A 124 6.53 6.49 -21.09
C ILE A 124 6.94 5.18 -21.77
N ARG A 125 7.90 4.44 -21.19
CA ARG A 125 8.26 3.10 -21.67
C ARG A 125 7.16 2.10 -21.37
N THR A 126 6.53 2.22 -20.20
CA THR A 126 5.52 1.28 -19.68
C THR A 126 4.07 1.71 -19.93
N HIS A 127 3.85 2.99 -20.26
CA HIS A 127 2.52 3.56 -20.47
C HIS A 127 2.45 4.37 -21.78
N THR A 128 1.29 4.41 -22.40
CA THR A 128 0.92 5.40 -23.41
C THR A 128 0.25 6.56 -22.68
N ILE A 129 0.79 7.77 -22.82
CA ILE A 129 0.39 8.94 -22.02
C ILE A 129 -0.25 9.98 -22.94
N PHE A 130 -1.40 10.49 -22.52
CA PHE A 130 -2.04 11.65 -23.11
C PHE A 130 -2.28 12.71 -22.03
N PHE A 131 -2.36 13.96 -22.44
CA PHE A 131 -2.90 15.05 -21.65
C PHE A 131 -4.11 15.64 -22.35
N ALA A 132 -5.22 15.82 -21.62
CA ALA A 132 -6.35 16.60 -22.09
C ALA A 132 -6.39 17.92 -21.31
N VAL A 133 -6.37 19.04 -22.03
CA VAL A 133 -6.31 20.40 -21.47
C VAL A 133 -7.58 21.16 -21.85
N LYS A 134 -8.30 21.71 -20.87
CA LYS A 134 -9.49 22.54 -21.13
C LYS A 134 -9.13 23.73 -22.02
N LYS A 135 -10.01 24.08 -22.96
CA LYS A 135 -9.81 25.21 -23.89
C LYS A 135 -9.66 26.56 -23.17
N ASN A 136 -10.26 26.72 -21.99
CA ASN A 136 -10.18 27.91 -21.15
C ASN A 136 -9.20 27.75 -19.96
N VAL A 137 -8.19 26.87 -20.05
CA VAL A 137 -7.29 26.56 -18.92
C VAL A 137 -6.60 27.80 -18.32
N ASP A 138 -6.29 28.80 -19.14
CA ASP A 138 -5.58 30.01 -18.71
C ASP A 138 -6.45 30.91 -17.80
N GLU A 139 -7.77 30.74 -17.82
CA GLU A 139 -8.72 31.44 -16.96
C GLU A 139 -8.88 30.75 -15.59
N ILE A 140 -8.47 29.48 -15.48
CA ILE A 140 -8.72 28.62 -14.33
C ILE A 140 -7.51 28.66 -13.37
N LYS A 141 -7.62 29.48 -12.32
CA LYS A 141 -6.54 29.70 -11.34
C LYS A 141 -6.72 28.87 -10.08
N ARG A 142 -5.62 28.24 -9.62
CA ARG A 142 -5.58 27.40 -8.40
C ARG A 142 -6.11 28.12 -7.16
N GLU A 143 -5.80 29.39 -7.02
CA GLU A 143 -6.12 30.24 -5.86
C GLU A 143 -7.64 30.39 -5.62
N ASN A 144 -8.47 30.20 -6.64
CA ASN A 144 -9.92 30.27 -6.54
C ASN A 144 -10.55 29.04 -5.86
N PHE A 145 -9.78 27.97 -5.65
CA PHE A 145 -10.25 26.68 -5.13
C PHE A 145 -9.72 26.42 -3.71
N ILE A 146 -10.26 27.16 -2.74
CA ILE A 146 -9.83 27.11 -1.33
C ILE A 146 -10.11 25.74 -0.68
N LYS A 147 -11.21 25.09 -1.09
CA LYS A 147 -11.58 23.73 -0.69
C LYS A 147 -11.57 22.84 -1.93
N PRO A 148 -10.42 22.26 -2.29
CA PRO A 148 -10.28 21.52 -3.54
C PRO A 148 -11.12 20.25 -3.50
N GLU A 149 -11.82 19.96 -4.59
CA GLU A 149 -12.52 18.70 -4.79
C GLU A 149 -11.96 18.00 -6.03
N ARG A 150 -11.87 16.66 -5.99
CA ARG A 150 -11.23 15.87 -7.06
C ARG A 150 -11.74 16.21 -8.47
N GLN A 151 -13.01 16.55 -8.59
CA GLN A 151 -13.70 16.80 -9.85
C GLN A 151 -14.09 18.27 -10.03
N ASP A 152 -13.52 19.18 -9.24
CA ASP A 152 -13.71 20.62 -9.47
C ASP A 152 -13.09 21.07 -10.81
N GLU A 153 -13.40 22.30 -11.19
CA GLU A 153 -12.96 22.84 -12.47
C GLU A 153 -11.44 22.95 -12.58
N TYR A 154 -10.72 23.27 -11.50
CA TYR A 154 -9.26 23.28 -11.52
C TYR A 154 -8.71 21.87 -11.69
N GLY A 155 -9.09 20.92 -10.84
CA GLY A 155 -8.62 19.54 -10.91
C GLY A 155 -8.79 18.97 -12.32
N THR A 156 -9.97 19.13 -12.89
CA THR A 156 -10.31 18.58 -14.21
C THR A 156 -9.84 19.43 -15.39
N SER A 157 -9.28 20.62 -15.19
CA SER A 157 -8.82 21.48 -16.31
C SER A 157 -7.61 20.94 -17.07
N VAL A 158 -6.76 20.12 -16.44
CA VAL A 158 -5.71 19.36 -17.09
C VAL A 158 -5.70 17.96 -16.51
N ILE A 159 -5.98 16.96 -17.34
CA ILE A 159 -5.95 15.56 -16.91
C ILE A 159 -4.91 14.78 -17.72
N SER A 160 -4.15 13.93 -17.04
CA SER A 160 -3.23 12.97 -17.66
C SER A 160 -3.93 11.61 -17.76
N LEU A 161 -4.13 11.12 -18.99
CA LEU A 161 -4.63 9.78 -19.28
C LEU A 161 -3.42 8.87 -19.46
N GLN A 162 -3.22 7.92 -18.55
CA GLN A 162 -2.10 6.99 -18.60
C GLN A 162 -2.61 5.58 -18.78
N PHE A 163 -2.34 5.02 -19.95
CA PHE A 163 -2.73 3.67 -20.33
C PHE A 163 -1.54 2.74 -20.18
N SER A 164 -1.63 1.71 -19.34
CA SER A 164 -0.57 0.69 -19.25
C SER A 164 -0.43 -0.03 -20.60
N LYS A 165 0.81 -0.35 -20.98
CA LYS A 165 1.07 -1.17 -22.18
C LYS A 165 0.90 -2.65 -21.83
N GLY A 166 0.09 -3.35 -22.60
CA GLY A 166 -0.23 -4.77 -22.41
C GLY A 166 -1.31 -5.24 -23.38
N GLU A 167 -1.79 -6.47 -23.20
CA GLU A 167 -2.91 -7.02 -23.98
C GLU A 167 -4.21 -6.25 -23.72
N GLN A 168 -4.45 -5.91 -22.45
CA GLN A 168 -5.44 -4.91 -22.04
C GLN A 168 -4.75 -3.78 -21.30
N SER A 169 -5.10 -2.55 -21.67
CA SER A 169 -4.61 -1.35 -21.01
C SER A 169 -5.46 -1.03 -19.78
N ILE A 170 -4.78 -0.77 -18.67
CA ILE A 170 -5.35 -0.18 -17.46
C ILE A 170 -5.22 1.34 -17.60
N LEU A 171 -6.31 2.06 -17.42
CA LEU A 171 -6.34 3.51 -17.46
C LEU A 171 -6.25 4.08 -16.04
N SER A 172 -5.32 5.03 -15.85
CA SER A 172 -5.32 5.97 -14.73
C SER A 172 -5.49 7.39 -15.27
N ILE A 173 -6.51 8.10 -14.77
CA ILE A 173 -6.81 9.49 -15.08
C ILE A 173 -6.38 10.32 -13.87
N LYS A 174 -5.26 11.02 -14.02
CA LYS A 174 -4.69 11.88 -12.98
C LYS A 174 -5.08 13.32 -13.23
N ASN A 175 -5.59 14.01 -12.20
CA ASN A 175 -5.96 15.41 -12.29
C ASN A 175 -4.80 16.35 -11.90
N ARG A 176 -5.06 17.67 -11.87
CA ARG A 176 -4.06 18.69 -11.45
C ARG A 176 -3.71 18.65 -9.96
N TYR A 177 -4.53 17.98 -9.16
CA TYR A 177 -4.24 17.80 -7.74
C TYR A 177 -3.38 16.55 -7.53
N ASN A 178 -2.54 16.59 -6.51
CA ASN A 178 -1.95 15.38 -5.96
C ASN A 178 -2.62 15.10 -4.60
N HIS A 179 -1.88 15.14 -3.50
CA HIS A 179 -2.40 14.86 -2.14
C HIS A 179 -3.38 15.91 -1.57
N ALA A 180 -3.77 16.92 -2.36
CA ALA A 180 -4.76 17.92 -1.93
C ALA A 180 -6.19 17.36 -1.91
N VAL A 181 -6.43 16.25 -2.62
CA VAL A 181 -7.73 15.58 -2.72
C VAL A 181 -7.56 14.07 -2.57
N LEU A 182 -8.63 13.37 -2.18
CA LEU A 182 -8.63 11.91 -2.08
C LEU A 182 -8.60 11.27 -3.48
N ASN A 183 -7.71 10.29 -3.69
CA ASN A 183 -7.57 9.49 -4.93
C ASN A 183 -7.55 10.34 -6.22
N PRO A 184 -6.58 11.28 -6.35
CA PRO A 184 -6.47 12.18 -7.50
C PRO A 184 -6.21 11.44 -8.84
N ASP A 185 -5.69 10.22 -8.76
CA ASP A 185 -5.36 9.34 -9.88
C ASP A 185 -6.48 8.39 -10.32
N ALA A 186 -7.66 8.56 -9.72
CA ALA A 186 -8.92 7.94 -10.10
C ALA A 186 -9.97 9.01 -10.51
N THR A 187 -9.53 10.07 -11.18
CA THR A 187 -10.43 11.13 -11.65
C THR A 187 -11.43 10.55 -12.67
N PHE A 188 -12.69 10.98 -12.61
CA PHE A 188 -13.80 10.36 -13.33
C PHE A 188 -13.93 8.83 -13.08
N SER A 189 -13.47 8.33 -11.93
CA SER A 189 -13.41 6.87 -11.66
C SER A 189 -12.64 6.08 -12.73
N ASN A 190 -11.63 6.72 -13.35
CA ASN A 190 -10.89 6.18 -14.49
C ASN A 190 -11.77 5.79 -15.69
N ASP A 191 -12.99 6.30 -15.78
CA ASP A 191 -13.96 5.94 -16.81
C ASP A 191 -14.02 7.02 -17.89
N LEU A 192 -13.57 6.67 -19.10
CA LEU A 192 -13.60 7.60 -20.24
C LEU A 192 -15.02 7.99 -20.63
N GLU A 193 -16.01 7.14 -20.39
CA GLU A 193 -17.41 7.42 -20.74
C GLU A 193 -17.99 8.56 -19.88
N LYS A 194 -17.41 8.81 -18.70
CA LYS A 194 -17.77 9.95 -17.86
C LYS A 194 -17.20 11.29 -18.34
N ILE A 195 -16.20 11.25 -19.23
CA ILE A 195 -15.72 12.45 -19.91
C ILE A 195 -16.61 12.71 -21.13
N HIS A 196 -16.76 11.71 -21.98
CA HIS A 196 -17.65 11.75 -23.14
C HIS A 196 -17.96 10.33 -23.61
N GLU A 197 -19.25 10.07 -23.91
CA GLU A 197 -19.70 8.80 -24.45
C GLU A 197 -18.96 8.45 -25.77
N GLY A 198 -18.49 7.21 -25.88
CA GLY A 198 -17.79 6.65 -27.03
C GLY A 198 -16.27 6.75 -26.97
N LEU A 199 -15.69 7.43 -25.97
CA LEU A 199 -14.25 7.60 -25.87
C LEU A 199 -13.52 6.26 -25.76
N THR A 200 -13.99 5.31 -24.95
CA THR A 200 -13.31 4.02 -24.78
C THR A 200 -13.11 3.30 -26.11
N ARG A 201 -14.19 3.22 -26.88
CA ARG A 201 -14.17 2.57 -28.19
C ARG A 201 -13.40 3.38 -29.22
N SER A 202 -13.41 4.71 -29.12
CA SER A 202 -12.61 5.56 -29.99
C SER A 202 -11.10 5.33 -29.76
N PHE A 203 -10.63 5.26 -28.51
CA PHE A 203 -9.24 4.91 -28.20
C PHE A 203 -8.87 3.51 -28.68
N GLU A 204 -9.77 2.52 -28.54
CA GLU A 204 -9.55 1.19 -29.09
C GLU A 204 -9.40 1.23 -30.62
N GLN A 205 -10.31 1.91 -31.32
CA GLN A 205 -10.35 1.95 -32.77
C GLN A 205 -9.17 2.72 -33.39
N TYR A 206 -8.77 3.85 -32.82
CA TYR A 206 -7.78 4.76 -33.42
C TYR A 206 -6.36 4.57 -32.86
N TYR A 207 -6.23 4.15 -31.60
CA TYR A 207 -4.92 3.93 -30.96
C TYR A 207 -4.60 2.47 -30.67
N GLY A 208 -5.53 1.54 -30.94
CA GLY A 208 -5.36 0.12 -30.59
C GLY A 208 -5.36 -0.11 -29.08
N ILE A 209 -5.76 0.89 -28.29
CA ILE A 209 -5.77 0.82 -26.82
C ILE A 209 -7.03 0.07 -26.40
N LYS A 210 -6.88 -1.24 -26.21
CA LYS A 210 -7.95 -2.09 -25.69
C LYS A 210 -8.04 -1.88 -24.20
N LEU A 211 -8.99 -1.04 -23.79
CA LEU A 211 -9.34 -0.98 -22.39
C LEU A 211 -10.07 -2.26 -22.00
N SER A 212 -9.96 -2.65 -20.73
CA SER A 212 -10.76 -3.73 -20.14
C SER A 212 -12.25 -3.29 -20.08
N LEU A 213 -12.89 -3.27 -21.24
CA LEU A 213 -14.28 -2.86 -21.47
C LEU A 213 -15.22 -3.74 -20.65
N GLY A 214 -15.62 -3.26 -19.48
CA GLY A 214 -16.40 -3.99 -18.48
C GLY A 214 -15.95 -3.68 -17.03
N LYS A 215 -14.72 -3.17 -16.84
CA LYS A 215 -14.18 -2.86 -15.50
C LYS A 215 -14.36 -1.43 -15.06
N TYR A 216 -14.59 -0.51 -15.99
CA TYR A 216 -14.86 0.90 -15.72
C TYR A 216 -16.21 1.00 -14.99
N GLY A 217 -16.14 1.20 -13.68
CA GLY A 217 -17.29 1.24 -12.76
C GLY A 217 -17.41 0.04 -11.80
N PHE A 218 -16.67 -1.05 -12.00
CA PHE A 218 -16.65 -2.18 -11.07
C PHE A 218 -15.31 -2.29 -10.33
N GLU A 219 -15.32 -1.88 -9.06
CA GLU A 219 -14.16 -1.91 -8.18
C GLU A 219 -14.46 -2.78 -6.94
N ILE A 220 -13.45 -3.51 -6.48
CA ILE A 220 -13.50 -4.26 -5.22
C ILE A 220 -12.33 -3.76 -4.36
N PRO A 221 -12.58 -3.14 -3.19
CA PRO A 221 -11.51 -2.75 -2.28
C PRO A 221 -10.56 -3.91 -1.95
N GLY A 222 -9.26 -3.70 -2.06
CA GLY A 222 -8.23 -4.74 -1.88
C GLY A 222 -7.99 -5.63 -3.11
N TYR A 223 -8.45 -5.20 -4.30
CA TYR A 223 -8.16 -5.86 -5.57
C TYR A 223 -7.49 -4.91 -6.56
N ALA A 224 -6.48 -5.43 -7.27
CA ALA A 224 -5.77 -4.75 -8.34
C ALA A 224 -6.05 -5.44 -9.67
N ILE A 225 -6.02 -4.69 -10.76
CA ILE A 225 -6.22 -5.24 -12.10
C ILE A 225 -4.84 -5.48 -12.75
N GLY A 226 -4.64 -6.66 -13.33
CA GLY A 226 -3.48 -6.94 -14.18
C GLY A 226 -3.73 -6.53 -15.64
N ASN A 227 -2.66 -6.39 -16.43
CA ASN A 227 -2.70 -6.13 -17.88
C ASN A 227 -3.32 -7.30 -18.67
N ASP A 228 -3.49 -8.45 -18.05
CA ASP A 228 -4.26 -9.58 -18.57
C ASP A 228 -5.77 -9.42 -18.35
N GLY A 229 -6.20 -8.29 -17.77
CA GLY A 229 -7.60 -8.01 -17.53
C GLY A 229 -8.19 -8.80 -16.36
N LYS A 230 -7.38 -9.32 -15.42
CA LYS A 230 -7.91 -10.04 -14.23
C LYS A 230 -7.83 -9.22 -12.96
N PHE A 231 -8.80 -9.40 -12.06
CA PHE A 231 -8.77 -8.87 -10.70
C PHE A 231 -7.97 -9.80 -9.79
N TYR A 232 -7.02 -9.24 -9.05
CA TYR A 232 -6.14 -9.94 -8.13
C TYR A 232 -6.29 -9.36 -6.74
N LYS A 233 -6.57 -10.22 -5.77
CA LYS A 233 -6.54 -9.81 -4.37
C LYS A 233 -5.10 -9.46 -3.98
N TYR A 234 -4.90 -8.24 -3.48
CA TYR A 234 -3.62 -7.83 -2.92
C TYR A 234 -3.69 -7.63 -1.42
N ASN A 235 -2.56 -7.90 -0.77
CA ASN A 235 -2.38 -7.78 0.67
C ASN A 235 -1.63 -6.48 1.00
N TYR A 236 -0.78 -6.06 0.09
CA TYR A 236 0.09 -4.90 0.22
C TYR A 236 0.20 -4.14 -1.10
N GLU A 237 0.24 -2.82 -1.03
CA GLU A 237 0.50 -1.95 -2.19
C GLU A 237 1.60 -0.95 -1.82
N ILE A 238 2.61 -0.84 -2.69
CA ILE A 238 3.65 0.19 -2.62
C ILE A 238 3.85 0.76 -4.02
N HIS A 239 3.59 2.06 -4.20
CA HIS A 239 3.85 2.79 -5.46
C HIS A 239 3.35 2.06 -6.73
N ASN A 240 2.07 1.65 -6.77
CA ASN A 240 1.49 0.85 -7.87
C ASN A 240 2.14 -0.52 -8.10
N THR A 241 2.83 -1.06 -7.10
CA THR A 241 3.24 -2.46 -7.02
C THR A 241 2.35 -3.15 -6.00
N TYR A 242 1.59 -4.14 -6.46
CA TYR A 242 0.62 -4.87 -5.66
C TYR A 242 1.14 -6.27 -5.37
N PHE A 243 1.31 -6.58 -4.09
CA PHE A 243 1.72 -7.89 -3.61
C PHE A 243 0.47 -8.72 -3.36
N CYS A 244 0.24 -9.66 -4.25
CA CYS A 244 -0.99 -10.40 -4.36
C CYS A 244 -0.93 -11.74 -3.65
N THR A 245 -2.10 -12.24 -3.25
CA THR A 245 -2.22 -13.62 -2.78
C THR A 245 -1.74 -14.57 -3.87
N ASP A 246 -1.30 -15.77 -3.47
CA ASP A 246 -0.90 -16.84 -4.39
C ASP A 246 0.45 -16.64 -5.11
N ASN A 247 1.39 -15.91 -4.47
CA ASN A 247 2.72 -15.60 -5.00
C ASN A 247 2.71 -14.81 -6.31
N ILE A 248 1.83 -13.82 -6.37
CA ILE A 248 1.68 -12.96 -7.54
C ILE A 248 2.12 -11.55 -7.15
N ILE A 249 2.84 -10.88 -8.05
CA ILE A 249 3.18 -9.46 -7.90
C ILE A 249 2.74 -8.75 -9.17
N ILE A 250 2.02 -7.64 -9.02
CA ILE A 250 1.64 -6.79 -10.15
C ILE A 250 2.44 -5.51 -10.05
N LYS A 251 3.30 -5.25 -11.04
CA LYS A 251 4.11 -4.04 -11.08
C LYS A 251 3.82 -3.28 -12.37
N ASN A 252 3.32 -2.05 -12.24
CA ASN A 252 2.90 -1.23 -13.38
C ASN A 252 1.91 -1.99 -14.31
N GLY A 253 0.95 -2.70 -13.70
CA GLY A 253 -0.04 -3.54 -14.40
C GLY A 253 0.48 -4.90 -14.90
N LYS A 254 1.81 -5.10 -15.03
CA LYS A 254 2.35 -6.40 -15.45
C LYS A 254 2.28 -7.42 -14.31
N VAL A 255 1.69 -8.57 -14.59
CA VAL A 255 1.54 -9.69 -13.64
C VAL A 255 2.78 -10.60 -13.66
N TYR A 256 3.38 -10.80 -12.50
CA TYR A 256 4.49 -11.73 -12.27
C TYR A 256 3.99 -12.84 -11.35
N LYS A 257 4.00 -14.09 -11.84
CA LYS A 257 3.66 -15.28 -11.05
C LYS A 257 4.96 -15.94 -10.64
N LEU A 258 5.26 -15.97 -9.35
CA LEU A 258 6.46 -16.61 -8.82
C LEU A 258 6.19 -18.10 -8.57
N ASP A 259 7.16 -18.95 -8.88
CA ASP A 259 7.04 -20.38 -8.64
C ASP A 259 6.90 -20.66 -7.14
N LYS A 260 5.76 -21.23 -6.75
CA LYS A 260 5.43 -21.59 -5.36
C LYS A 260 6.35 -22.66 -4.79
N SER A 261 7.02 -23.45 -5.62
CA SER A 261 8.00 -24.43 -5.14
C SER A 261 9.20 -23.72 -4.50
N ARG A 262 9.59 -22.56 -5.04
CA ARG A 262 10.77 -21.78 -4.64
C ARG A 262 10.45 -20.57 -3.79
N TYR A 263 9.51 -19.73 -4.22
CA TYR A 263 9.27 -18.43 -3.61
C TYR A 263 8.07 -18.42 -2.68
N GLU A 264 8.02 -17.43 -1.79
CA GLU A 264 6.85 -17.05 -1.03
C GLU A 264 6.75 -15.51 -0.97
N VAL A 265 5.61 -14.95 -1.37
CA VAL A 265 5.36 -13.50 -1.23
C VAL A 265 4.73 -13.24 0.14
N LEU A 266 5.41 -12.45 0.97
CA LEU A 266 5.05 -12.14 2.35
C LEU A 266 5.06 -10.62 2.54
N ASP A 267 3.90 -9.99 2.76
CA ASP A 267 3.74 -8.53 2.68
C ASP A 267 4.39 -7.94 1.40
N TYR A 268 5.42 -7.11 1.53
CA TYR A 268 6.21 -6.56 0.42
C TYR A 268 7.57 -7.26 0.21
N PHE A 269 7.80 -8.36 0.91
CA PHE A 269 9.00 -9.18 0.81
C PHE A 269 8.78 -10.42 -0.07
N VAL A 270 9.88 -10.94 -0.60
CA VAL A 270 9.93 -12.23 -1.28
C VAL A 270 10.95 -13.11 -0.59
N LEU A 271 10.47 -14.22 -0.02
CA LEU A 271 11.31 -15.28 0.54
C LEU A 271 11.69 -16.25 -0.57
N ASP A 272 12.98 -16.45 -0.81
CA ASP A 272 13.49 -17.55 -1.63
C ASP A 272 13.78 -18.75 -0.71
N LYS A 273 13.04 -19.84 -0.84
CA LYS A 273 13.20 -21.03 0.00
C LYS A 273 14.40 -21.89 -0.39
N ILE A 274 14.93 -21.72 -1.60
CA ILE A 274 16.10 -22.44 -2.10
C ILE A 274 17.37 -21.72 -1.64
N GLU A 275 17.45 -20.41 -1.93
CA GLU A 275 18.58 -19.56 -1.52
C GLU A 275 18.50 -19.15 -0.04
N LYS A 276 17.33 -19.37 0.59
CA LYS A 276 17.04 -19.15 2.01
C LYS A 276 17.35 -17.72 2.46
N ASN A 277 16.91 -16.75 1.66
CA ASN A 277 17.03 -15.34 1.95
C ASN A 277 15.69 -14.62 1.78
N LEU A 278 15.56 -13.50 2.47
CA LEU A 278 14.43 -12.59 2.30
C LEU A 278 14.90 -11.37 1.52
N THR A 279 14.15 -10.97 0.50
CA THR A 279 14.52 -9.83 -0.34
C THR A 279 13.39 -8.83 -0.48
N HIS A 280 13.78 -7.59 -0.70
CA HIS A 280 12.89 -6.55 -1.21
C HIS A 280 12.61 -6.81 -2.68
N PHE A 281 11.33 -6.87 -3.07
CA PHE A 281 11.01 -6.87 -4.49
C PHE A 281 11.28 -5.50 -5.16
N MET A 282 11.55 -4.46 -4.37
CA MET A 282 11.73 -3.08 -4.84
C MET A 282 13.02 -2.46 -4.27
N PRO A 283 14.21 -2.85 -4.74
CA PRO A 283 15.49 -2.32 -4.23
C PRO A 283 15.72 -0.82 -4.49
N ASN A 284 14.86 -0.13 -5.25
CA ASN A 284 15.12 1.21 -5.79
C ASN A 284 14.01 2.25 -5.55
N ILE A 285 12.98 1.94 -4.75
CA ILE A 285 11.78 2.80 -4.63
C ILE A 285 11.59 3.39 -3.22
N THR A 286 12.37 2.96 -2.23
CA THR A 286 12.59 3.75 -1.01
C THR A 286 14.08 4.07 -0.91
N THR A 287 14.41 5.31 -0.59
CA THR A 287 15.78 5.70 -0.21
C THR A 287 16.24 5.01 1.08
N ILE A 288 15.38 4.22 1.73
CA ILE A 288 15.74 3.39 2.88
C ILE A 288 14.93 2.09 2.84
N GLY A 289 15.60 0.97 2.51
CA GLY A 289 14.98 -0.37 2.51
C GLY A 289 14.78 -0.86 3.94
N ASP A 290 13.73 -1.67 4.18
CA ASP A 290 13.51 -2.28 5.50
C ASP A 290 14.66 -3.24 5.82
N THR A 291 15.39 -2.96 6.90
CA THR A 291 16.63 -3.70 7.22
C THR A 291 16.37 -5.07 7.85
N VAL A 292 15.11 -5.45 8.11
CA VAL A 292 14.78 -6.80 8.61
C VAL A 292 15.25 -7.91 7.68
N VAL A 293 15.41 -7.64 6.38
CA VAL A 293 15.95 -8.61 5.41
C VAL A 293 17.36 -9.08 5.76
N ASN A 294 18.13 -8.25 6.48
CA ASN A 294 19.50 -8.56 6.90
C ASN A 294 19.54 -9.66 7.98
N ASP A 295 18.42 -9.94 8.64
CA ASP A 295 18.31 -11.01 9.63
C ASP A 295 18.29 -12.40 8.95
N PHE A 296 17.93 -12.46 7.67
CA PHE A 296 17.74 -13.70 6.92
C PHE A 296 19.03 -14.11 6.20
N VAL A 297 20.09 -14.30 6.98
CA VAL A 297 21.42 -14.73 6.51
C VAL A 297 21.86 -16.02 7.18
N ASN A 298 22.74 -16.77 6.53
CA ASN A 298 23.30 -18.03 7.06
C ASN A 298 22.23 -19.07 7.46
N ILE A 299 21.11 -19.11 6.74
CA ILE A 299 20.02 -20.04 7.00
C ILE A 299 20.36 -21.41 6.40
N LYS A 300 20.41 -22.43 7.25
CA LYS A 300 20.59 -23.83 6.87
C LYS A 300 19.30 -24.45 6.37
N LYS A 301 18.18 -24.18 7.04
CA LYS A 301 16.88 -24.82 6.77
C LYS A 301 15.72 -23.90 7.13
N ILE A 302 14.62 -24.06 6.40
CA ILE A 302 13.35 -23.38 6.67
C ILE A 302 12.29 -24.46 6.86
N ASP A 303 11.66 -24.48 8.04
CA ASP A 303 10.53 -25.36 8.34
C ASP A 303 9.23 -24.55 8.37
N ILE A 304 8.17 -25.10 7.78
CA ILE A 304 6.87 -24.41 7.70
C ILE A 304 5.80 -25.30 8.33
N LYS A 305 5.15 -24.80 9.37
CA LYS A 305 4.04 -25.48 10.07
C LYS A 305 2.82 -24.58 10.13
N LYS A 306 1.67 -25.14 10.52
CA LYS A 306 0.46 -24.36 10.79
C LYS A 306 0.15 -24.33 12.28
N ASP A 307 -0.28 -23.17 12.78
CA ASP A 307 -0.84 -23.04 14.12
C ASP A 307 -2.32 -23.48 14.16
N GLU A 308 -2.93 -23.43 15.34
CA GLU A 308 -4.35 -23.75 15.56
C GLU A 308 -5.30 -22.87 14.74
N ASN A 309 -4.90 -21.63 14.45
CA ASN A 309 -5.64 -20.66 13.65
C ASN A 309 -5.38 -20.82 12.14
N LYS A 310 -4.64 -21.86 11.72
CA LYS A 310 -4.19 -22.10 10.34
C LYS A 310 -3.27 -21.01 9.77
N ASN A 311 -2.71 -20.15 10.62
CA ASN A 311 -1.58 -19.30 10.26
C ASN A 311 -0.35 -20.17 10.00
N ARG A 312 0.58 -19.69 9.18
CA ARG A 312 1.80 -20.42 8.87
C ARG A 312 2.95 -19.87 9.69
N ILE A 313 3.63 -20.75 10.40
CA ILE A 313 4.85 -20.45 11.16
C ILE A 313 6.03 -20.88 10.30
N PHE A 314 6.89 -19.93 9.95
CA PHE A 314 8.14 -20.16 9.26
C PHE A 314 9.26 -20.13 10.30
N THR A 315 9.88 -21.26 10.56
CA THR A 315 11.03 -21.40 11.45
C THR A 315 12.30 -21.45 10.61
N PHE A 316 13.22 -20.53 10.88
CA PHE A 316 14.52 -20.43 10.21
C PHE A 316 15.59 -20.98 11.13
N ILE A 317 16.28 -22.01 10.66
CA ILE A 317 17.39 -22.65 11.38
C ILE A 317 18.68 -22.21 10.72
N THR A 318 19.56 -21.57 11.48
CA THR A 318 20.85 -21.07 11.01
C THR A 318 21.89 -22.19 10.89
N ASN A 319 23.04 -21.87 10.30
CA ASN A 319 24.18 -22.79 10.19
C ASN A 319 24.75 -23.21 11.55
N ASP A 320 24.57 -22.39 12.60
CA ASP A 320 24.96 -22.68 13.98
C ASP A 320 23.82 -23.26 14.83
N ASP A 321 22.79 -23.84 14.20
CA ASP A 321 21.67 -24.53 14.87
C ASP A 321 20.85 -23.64 15.82
N LYS A 322 20.87 -22.33 15.58
CA LYS A 322 19.98 -21.39 16.26
C LYS A 322 18.73 -21.15 15.43
N GLU A 323 17.66 -20.75 16.11
CA GLU A 323 16.35 -20.62 15.48
C GLU A 323 15.74 -19.24 15.72
N PHE A 324 15.03 -18.76 14.72
CA PHE A 324 14.11 -17.62 14.82
C PHE A 324 12.89 -17.89 13.93
N TYR A 325 11.81 -17.13 14.09
CA TYR A 325 10.60 -17.39 13.34
C TYR A 325 9.81 -16.14 12.96
N LEU A 326 8.98 -16.30 11.94
CA LEU A 326 7.88 -15.39 11.64
C LEU A 326 6.57 -16.16 11.50
N VAL A 327 5.47 -15.50 11.80
CA VAL A 327 4.13 -16.04 11.59
C VAL A 327 3.39 -15.18 10.59
N VAL A 328 2.78 -15.83 9.60
CA VAL A 328 1.92 -15.15 8.62
C VAL A 328 0.50 -15.68 8.67
N ASN A 329 -0.45 -14.77 8.48
CA ASN A 329 -1.86 -15.14 8.42
C ASN A 329 -2.22 -15.80 7.06
N LYS A 330 -3.50 -16.16 6.89
CA LYS A 330 -4.03 -16.77 5.65
C LYS A 330 -3.89 -15.91 4.39
N TYR A 331 -3.58 -14.62 4.55
CA TYR A 331 -3.31 -13.66 3.48
C TYR A 331 -1.80 -13.44 3.25
N ASN A 332 -0.93 -14.25 3.85
CA ASN A 332 0.53 -14.08 3.76
C ASN A 332 1.03 -12.74 4.32
N GLN A 333 0.29 -12.15 5.27
CA GLN A 333 0.74 -10.95 5.98
C GLN A 333 1.47 -11.36 7.24
N ILE A 334 2.63 -10.76 7.50
CA ILE A 334 3.42 -11.01 8.70
C ILE A 334 2.67 -10.41 9.90
N ILE A 335 2.33 -11.25 10.86
CA ILE A 335 1.60 -10.86 12.07
C ILE A 335 2.47 -10.96 13.33
N GLU A 336 3.54 -11.74 13.27
CA GLU A 336 4.48 -11.92 14.39
C GLU A 336 5.88 -12.19 13.86
N TYR A 337 6.87 -11.62 14.54
CA TYR A 337 8.28 -11.87 14.29
C TYR A 337 9.02 -12.03 15.62
N ALA A 338 9.86 -13.06 15.73
CA ALA A 338 10.68 -13.29 16.90
C ALA A 338 12.07 -13.73 16.50
N ASN A 339 13.09 -13.01 16.96
CA ASN A 339 14.48 -13.27 16.65
C ASN A 339 15.39 -12.85 17.81
N ASP A 340 15.85 -13.84 18.58
CA ASP A 340 16.76 -13.60 19.70
C ASP A 340 18.24 -13.60 19.28
N LEU A 341 18.53 -13.74 17.99
CA LEU A 341 19.89 -13.74 17.47
C LEU A 341 20.39 -12.32 17.21
N VAL A 342 19.48 -11.36 17.03
CA VAL A 342 19.84 -9.96 16.80
C VAL A 342 20.19 -9.26 18.10
N THR A 343 21.35 -8.59 18.09
CA THR A 343 21.82 -7.76 19.20
C THR A 343 21.84 -6.28 18.84
N GLN A 344 21.86 -5.96 17.53
CA GLN A 344 21.81 -4.61 16.99
C GLN A 344 20.99 -4.64 15.70
N VAL A 345 20.27 -3.56 15.41
CA VAL A 345 19.53 -3.40 14.15
C VAL A 345 19.82 -2.04 13.53
N ASP A 346 19.86 -2.01 12.20
CA ASP A 346 20.12 -0.81 11.41
C ASP A 346 18.89 0.10 11.28
N ASP A 347 19.04 1.20 10.56
CA ASP A 347 17.96 2.14 10.31
C ASP A 347 16.78 1.45 9.61
N ASN A 348 15.56 1.90 9.88
CA ASN A 348 14.32 1.47 9.20
C ASN A 348 13.99 -0.02 9.36
N TYR A 349 14.43 -0.61 10.47
CA TYR A 349 14.05 -1.97 10.84
C TYR A 349 12.53 -2.05 11.09
N LEU A 350 11.83 -2.84 10.27
CA LEU A 350 10.38 -2.98 10.27
C LEU A 350 9.61 -1.64 10.06
N TYR A 351 10.10 -0.76 9.17
CA TYR A 351 9.64 0.63 8.98
C TYR A 351 8.21 0.84 8.46
N TYR A 352 7.56 -0.15 7.84
CA TYR A 352 6.23 0.07 7.25
C TYR A 352 5.42 -1.21 7.24
N ASN A 353 5.25 -1.87 8.39
CA ASN A 353 4.48 -3.12 8.48
C ASN A 353 3.07 -2.85 8.99
N SER A 354 2.12 -2.91 8.05
CA SER A 354 0.71 -2.62 8.35
C SER A 354 0.01 -3.70 9.17
N TYR A 355 0.58 -4.91 9.30
CA TYR A 355 -0.10 -6.07 9.88
C TYR A 355 0.62 -6.75 11.05
N ILE A 356 1.88 -6.41 11.32
CA ILE A 356 2.62 -6.98 12.44
C ILE A 356 1.94 -6.59 13.76
N LYS A 357 1.69 -7.58 14.62
CA LYS A 357 1.00 -7.43 15.91
C LYS A 357 1.92 -7.71 17.09
N LYS A 358 2.91 -8.58 16.89
CA LYS A 358 3.84 -9.01 17.94
C LYS A 358 5.28 -8.98 17.43
N LEU A 359 6.18 -8.43 18.24
CA LEU A 359 7.63 -8.47 17.99
C LEU A 359 8.35 -8.90 19.26
N SER A 360 9.28 -9.87 19.16
CA SER A 360 10.16 -10.26 20.26
C SER A 360 11.62 -10.33 19.81
N LEU A 361 12.48 -9.47 20.37
CA LEU A 361 13.92 -9.45 20.11
C LEU A 361 14.64 -9.41 21.47
N ASN A 362 14.73 -10.55 22.17
CA ASN A 362 15.11 -10.57 23.58
C ASN A 362 16.54 -10.09 23.82
N ASN A 363 17.45 -10.26 22.87
CA ASN A 363 18.86 -9.92 23.00
C ASN A 363 19.23 -8.57 22.37
N LEU A 364 18.26 -7.84 21.81
CA LEU A 364 18.49 -6.54 21.20
C LEU A 364 19.06 -5.55 22.22
N LYS A 365 20.18 -4.91 21.89
CA LYS A 365 20.87 -3.89 22.71
C LYS A 365 20.77 -2.50 22.12
N THR A 366 20.86 -2.37 20.79
CA THR A 366 20.81 -1.07 20.12
C THR A 366 19.91 -1.10 18.90
N ALA A 367 19.12 -0.06 18.70
CA ALA A 367 18.34 0.15 17.49
C ALA A 367 18.66 1.54 16.91
N LYS A 368 18.99 1.60 15.63
CA LYS A 368 19.21 2.88 14.95
C LYS A 368 17.87 3.54 14.55
N ASP A 369 17.90 4.49 13.62
CA ASP A 369 16.77 5.36 13.35
C ASP A 369 15.55 4.59 12.82
N SER A 370 14.35 5.04 13.19
CA SER A 370 13.08 4.61 12.61
C SER A 370 12.72 3.12 12.79
N PHE A 371 13.18 2.50 13.88
CA PHE A 371 12.74 1.16 14.28
C PHE A 371 11.22 1.14 14.51
N LEU A 372 10.53 0.21 13.84
CA LEU A 372 9.06 0.10 13.85
C LEU A 372 8.35 1.45 13.62
N CYS A 373 8.88 2.32 12.76
CA CYS A 373 8.14 3.52 12.32
C CYS A 373 6.85 3.12 11.59
N LEU A 374 5.78 3.92 11.66
CA LEU A 374 4.55 3.77 10.87
C LEU A 374 3.85 2.39 10.96
N ASN A 375 3.95 1.66 12.08
CA ASN A 375 3.23 0.39 12.27
C ASN A 375 1.92 0.57 13.05
N ASN A 376 0.80 0.63 12.33
CA ASN A 376 -0.50 0.88 12.96
C ASN A 376 -1.14 -0.34 13.64
N SER A 377 -0.56 -1.53 13.52
CA SER A 377 -1.14 -2.79 14.03
C SER A 377 -0.42 -3.42 15.22
N ILE A 378 0.77 -2.93 15.60
CA ILE A 378 1.59 -3.54 16.66
C ILE A 378 0.88 -3.42 18.02
N LYS A 379 0.83 -4.53 18.76
CA LYS A 379 0.13 -4.64 20.06
C LYS A 379 1.05 -5.09 21.19
N GLU A 380 2.06 -5.89 20.88
CA GLU A 380 3.01 -6.42 21.85
C GLU A 380 4.44 -6.28 21.29
N ILE A 381 5.32 -5.70 22.08
CA ILE A 381 6.74 -5.56 21.76
C ILE A 381 7.54 -5.99 22.97
N ASN A 382 8.45 -6.93 22.79
CA ASN A 382 9.31 -7.47 23.82
C ASN A 382 10.79 -7.28 23.44
N VAL A 383 11.43 -6.27 24.05
CA VAL A 383 12.84 -5.90 23.85
C VAL A 383 13.50 -5.56 25.20
N PRO A 384 13.54 -6.50 26.16
CA PRO A 384 13.85 -6.23 27.56
C PRO A 384 15.30 -5.77 27.79
N ASN A 385 16.19 -6.10 26.84
CA ASN A 385 17.61 -5.82 26.90
C ASN A 385 18.03 -4.55 26.14
N LEU A 386 17.09 -3.83 25.52
CA LEU A 386 17.36 -2.64 24.71
C LEU A 386 17.96 -1.54 25.58
N VAL A 387 19.14 -1.03 25.21
CA VAL A 387 19.93 -0.05 25.98
C VAL A 387 19.91 1.33 25.34
N SER A 388 20.07 1.40 24.02
CA SER A 388 20.15 2.67 23.29
C SER A 388 19.29 2.61 22.04
N ILE A 389 18.54 3.67 21.81
CA ILE A 389 17.82 3.91 20.56
C ILE A 389 18.22 5.26 19.99
N ASP A 390 18.33 5.32 18.67
CA ASP A 390 18.49 6.59 17.96
C ASP A 390 17.11 7.23 17.74
N ARG A 391 16.84 7.83 16.58
CA ARG A 391 15.65 8.68 16.36
C ARG A 391 14.44 7.89 15.90
N TYR A 392 13.25 8.42 16.14
CA TYR A 392 11.97 7.95 15.59
C TYR A 392 11.60 6.49 15.90
N PHE A 393 12.13 5.95 17.00
CA PHE A 393 11.75 4.63 17.50
C PHE A 393 10.26 4.60 17.87
N LEU A 394 9.51 3.67 17.27
CA LEU A 394 8.06 3.54 17.41
C LEU A 394 7.30 4.84 17.06
N TYR A 395 7.80 5.61 16.10
CA TYR A 395 7.08 6.76 15.58
C TYR A 395 5.79 6.32 14.86
N TYR A 396 4.65 6.90 15.22
CA TYR A 396 3.35 6.66 14.59
C TYR A 396 2.84 5.21 14.70
N ASN A 397 2.66 4.70 15.93
CA ASN A 397 2.10 3.38 16.19
C ASN A 397 0.79 3.47 16.99
N ASN A 398 -0.35 3.32 16.31
CA ASN A 398 -1.66 3.63 16.89
C ASN A 398 -2.39 2.45 17.56
N SER A 399 -1.77 1.27 17.70
CA SER A 399 -2.39 0.09 18.33
C SER A 399 -1.76 -0.34 19.67
N LEU A 400 -0.58 0.20 19.99
CA LEU A 400 0.20 -0.21 21.15
C LEU A 400 -0.37 0.45 22.42
N LYS A 401 -0.66 -0.34 23.46
CA LYS A 401 -1.27 0.17 24.71
C LYS A 401 -0.29 0.25 25.88
N PHE A 402 0.65 -0.68 25.93
CA PHE A 402 1.58 -0.85 27.04
C PHE A 402 2.98 -1.18 26.53
N VAL A 403 3.99 -0.56 27.13
CA VAL A 403 5.41 -0.87 26.87
C VAL A 403 6.22 -0.89 28.16
N ASP A 404 7.23 -1.76 28.20
CA ASP A 404 8.19 -1.86 29.31
C ASP A 404 9.58 -2.12 28.74
N PHE A 405 10.47 -1.12 28.84
CA PHE A 405 11.86 -1.20 28.40
C PHE A 405 12.79 -1.00 29.61
N PRO A 406 12.99 -2.04 30.44
CA PRO A 406 13.63 -1.91 31.75
C PRO A 406 15.14 -1.61 31.66
N SER A 407 15.77 -1.90 30.52
CA SER A 407 17.19 -1.68 30.27
C SER A 407 17.52 -0.40 29.52
N LEU A 408 16.52 0.35 29.06
CA LEU A 408 16.72 1.52 28.19
C LEU A 408 17.38 2.66 28.96
N ILE A 409 18.54 3.10 28.47
CA ILE A 409 19.35 4.20 29.07
C ILE A 409 19.24 5.48 28.24
N LYS A 410 19.24 5.36 26.91
CA LYS A 410 19.24 6.50 25.98
C LYS A 410 18.17 6.34 24.92
N ALA A 411 17.39 7.41 24.72
CA ALA A 411 16.43 7.55 23.65
C ALA A 411 16.65 8.83 22.83
N GLY A 412 16.73 8.69 21.50
CA GLY A 412 16.86 9.81 20.58
C GLY A 412 15.57 10.59 20.34
N GLU A 413 15.63 11.52 19.39
CA GLU A 413 14.50 12.39 19.00
C GLU A 413 13.29 11.58 18.55
N GLY A 414 12.08 12.02 18.94
CA GLY A 414 10.83 11.47 18.42
C GLY A 414 10.48 10.07 18.96
N PHE A 415 11.12 9.63 20.05
CA PHE A 415 10.79 8.39 20.73
C PHE A 415 9.31 8.35 21.10
N PHE A 416 8.57 7.35 20.60
CA PHE A 416 7.13 7.20 20.82
C PHE A 416 6.25 8.38 20.40
N ARG A 417 6.65 9.19 19.42
CA ARG A 417 5.77 10.27 18.92
C ARG A 417 4.58 9.72 18.11
N TYR A 418 3.39 10.31 18.23
CA TYR A 418 2.15 9.92 17.52
C TYR A 418 1.64 8.49 17.82
N ASN A 419 1.65 8.07 19.08
CA ASN A 419 1.12 6.81 19.55
C ASN A 419 -0.20 7.02 20.30
N THR A 420 -1.29 7.27 19.59
CA THR A 420 -2.56 7.73 20.22
C THR A 420 -3.22 6.72 21.18
N SER A 421 -2.94 5.42 21.02
CA SER A 421 -3.48 4.35 21.88
C SER A 421 -2.63 3.99 23.08
N ILE A 422 -1.42 4.54 23.22
CA ILE A 422 -0.53 4.19 24.33
C ILE A 422 -1.08 4.77 25.64
N VAL A 423 -1.22 3.91 26.65
CA VAL A 423 -1.76 4.29 27.96
C VAL A 423 -0.67 4.32 29.01
N ARG A 424 0.34 3.45 28.91
CA ARG A 424 1.41 3.37 29.91
C ARG A 424 2.73 2.88 29.32
N GLY A 425 3.81 3.57 29.68
CA GLY A 425 5.19 3.16 29.41
C GLY A 425 6.02 3.09 30.70
N LYS A 426 6.95 2.13 30.78
CA LYS A 426 7.93 2.00 31.87
C LYS A 426 9.35 2.04 31.33
N PHE A 427 10.15 2.95 31.88
CA PHE A 427 11.53 3.22 31.43
C PHE A 427 12.45 3.45 32.64
N SER A 428 12.64 2.41 33.47
CA SER A 428 13.25 2.53 34.81
C SER A 428 14.71 2.99 34.82
N LYS A 429 15.44 2.84 33.72
CA LYS A 429 16.87 3.18 33.61
C LYS A 429 17.14 4.35 32.67
N LEU A 430 16.10 5.03 32.17
CA LEU A 430 16.24 6.05 31.15
C LEU A 430 16.92 7.30 31.72
N GLU A 431 18.13 7.59 31.25
CA GLU A 431 18.93 8.74 31.67
C GLU A 431 18.87 9.90 30.66
N ASN A 432 18.72 9.61 29.37
CA ASN A 432 18.75 10.59 28.29
C ASN A 432 17.55 10.42 27.35
N LEU A 433 16.82 11.49 27.10
CA LEU A 433 15.63 11.48 26.25
C LEU A 433 15.67 12.64 25.25
N GLY A 434 15.50 12.36 23.96
CA GLY A 434 15.61 13.35 22.88
C GLY A 434 14.39 14.24 22.70
N ASP A 435 14.54 15.23 21.82
CA ASP A 435 13.51 16.20 21.44
C ASP A 435 12.24 15.50 20.93
N ASN A 436 11.07 16.13 21.11
CA ASN A 436 9.78 15.69 20.57
C ASN A 436 9.37 14.25 20.95
N SER A 437 9.98 13.65 21.97
CA SER A 437 9.56 12.34 22.46
C SER A 437 8.16 12.46 23.06
N PHE A 438 7.37 11.38 23.02
CA PHE A 438 6.00 11.29 23.54
C PHE A 438 4.96 12.30 23.01
N GLN A 439 5.35 13.22 22.12
CA GLN A 439 4.45 14.19 21.52
C GLN A 439 3.29 13.48 20.79
N TYR A 440 2.10 14.05 20.89
CA TYR A 440 0.85 13.54 20.29
C TYR A 440 0.42 12.16 20.81
N ASN A 441 0.75 11.84 22.06
CA ASN A 441 0.19 10.70 22.79
C ASN A 441 -0.91 11.16 23.77
N GLU A 442 -2.15 11.24 23.32
CA GLU A 442 -3.25 11.85 24.08
C GLU A 442 -3.58 11.12 25.40
N ASN A 443 -3.36 9.80 25.46
CA ASN A 443 -3.77 8.95 26.57
C ASN A 443 -2.61 8.46 27.45
N LEU A 444 -1.40 8.93 27.20
CA LEU A 444 -0.21 8.37 27.80
C LEU A 444 -0.04 8.84 29.25
N ASN A 445 -0.07 7.88 30.16
CA ASN A 445 0.40 8.09 31.53
C ASN A 445 1.83 7.57 31.64
N LEU A 446 2.79 8.47 31.47
CA LEU A 446 4.17 8.20 31.82
C LEU A 446 4.28 8.08 33.34
N GLY A 447 4.86 6.99 33.83
CA GLY A 447 5.15 6.83 35.26
C GLY A 447 6.22 7.82 35.77
N TYR A 448 6.87 7.46 36.87
CA TYR A 448 8.05 8.15 37.40
C TYR A 448 9.28 7.78 36.57
N PHE A 449 10.13 8.77 36.24
CA PHE A 449 11.43 8.57 35.59
C PHE A 449 12.55 8.73 36.63
N PRO A 450 12.91 7.66 37.37
CA PRO A 450 13.70 7.77 38.59
C PRO A 450 15.13 8.27 38.41
N VAL A 451 15.68 8.15 37.20
CA VAL A 451 17.11 8.39 36.92
C VAL A 451 17.35 9.29 35.70
N LEU A 452 16.31 10.00 35.23
CA LEU A 452 16.43 10.88 34.07
C LEU A 452 17.35 12.06 34.38
N LYS A 453 18.41 12.23 33.59
CA LYS A 453 19.41 13.30 33.74
C LYS A 453 19.20 14.41 32.71
N TYR A 454 18.81 14.04 31.49
CA TYR A 454 18.65 14.97 30.38
C TYR A 454 17.34 14.70 29.61
N ARG A 455 16.64 15.79 29.25
CA ARG A 455 15.46 15.76 28.39
C ARG A 455 15.61 16.77 27.26
N GLY A 456 15.15 16.39 26.08
CA GLY A 456 15.07 17.27 24.91
C GLY A 456 13.95 18.29 25.02
N ARG A 457 13.82 19.11 23.97
CA ARG A 457 12.72 20.07 23.83
C ARG A 457 11.42 19.36 23.47
N GLU A 458 10.30 19.89 23.95
CA GLU A 458 8.95 19.44 23.59
C GLU A 458 8.69 17.93 23.80
N THR A 459 9.28 17.36 24.86
CA THR A 459 9.20 15.93 25.22
C THR A 459 7.83 15.47 25.76
N LEU A 460 6.87 16.37 25.98
CA LEU A 460 5.55 16.05 26.54
C LEU A 460 4.49 16.95 25.90
N ASN A 461 3.25 16.45 25.84
CA ASN A 461 2.09 17.24 25.43
C ASN A 461 1.75 18.33 26.44
N GLU A 462 1.08 19.41 26.02
CA GLU A 462 0.70 20.51 26.93
C GLU A 462 -0.20 20.03 28.09
N GLN A 463 -1.12 19.09 27.84
CA GLN A 463 -1.96 18.46 28.88
C GLN A 463 -1.17 17.58 29.87
N GLU A 464 -0.01 17.06 29.48
CA GLU A 464 0.87 16.27 30.37
C GLU A 464 1.77 17.18 31.22
N LYS A 465 2.08 18.40 30.74
CA LYS A 465 2.79 19.41 31.52
C LYS A 465 1.98 19.88 32.73
N GLU A 466 0.65 19.96 32.59
CA GLU A 466 -0.26 20.40 33.66
C GLU A 466 -0.52 19.33 34.73
N ASN A 467 -0.41 18.04 34.38
CA ASN A 467 -0.73 16.93 35.27
C ASN A 467 0.40 16.49 36.22
N LYS A 468 1.58 17.13 36.23
CA LYS A 468 2.68 16.79 37.15
C LYS A 468 3.46 18.01 37.64
N ASN A 469 3.23 18.36 38.91
CA ASN A 469 4.05 19.28 39.72
C ASN A 469 5.34 18.62 40.30
N GLU A 470 5.90 17.57 39.68
CA GLU A 470 7.09 16.87 40.20
C GLU A 470 8.17 16.63 39.12
N PHE A 471 8.61 17.69 38.45
CA PHE A 471 9.84 17.65 37.65
C PHE A 471 10.79 18.76 38.10
N THR A 472 11.61 18.50 39.10
CA THR A 472 12.80 19.31 39.40
C THR A 472 14.00 18.72 38.67
N LEU A 473 14.19 19.09 37.41
CA LEU A 473 15.42 18.79 36.67
C LEU A 473 15.87 20.05 35.91
N THR A 474 17.18 20.33 35.99
CA THR A 474 17.86 21.40 35.29
C THR A 474 17.72 21.23 33.77
N ASP A 475 17.14 22.21 33.11
CA ASP A 475 17.01 22.28 31.64
C ASP A 475 18.39 22.50 30.99
N ASN A 476 19.20 21.44 30.92
CA ASN A 476 20.42 21.43 30.12
C ASN A 476 20.09 20.84 28.75
N TYR A 477 19.81 21.74 27.80
CA TYR A 477 19.44 21.41 26.43
C TYR A 477 20.60 20.76 25.67
N PHE A 478 20.32 19.66 24.97
CA PHE A 478 21.21 19.13 23.94
C PHE A 478 20.87 19.84 22.63
N GLU A 479 21.85 20.46 21.96
CA GLU A 479 21.63 21.00 20.61
C GLU A 479 21.42 19.84 19.62
N SER A 480 20.16 19.60 19.24
CA SER A 480 19.83 18.86 18.03
C SER A 480 19.81 19.82 16.84
N SER A 481 20.58 19.50 15.81
CA SER A 481 20.73 20.31 14.61
C SER A 481 19.44 20.34 13.77
N ARG A 482 19.04 21.53 13.32
CA ARG A 482 17.84 21.79 12.51
C ARG A 482 17.85 21.02 11.18
N TYR A 483 17.09 19.93 11.01
CA TYR A 483 16.90 19.30 9.68
C TYR A 483 15.52 18.67 9.46
N LYS A 484 15.16 18.59 8.17
CA LYS A 484 13.82 18.39 7.57
C LYS A 484 12.91 17.36 8.24
N SER A 485 11.64 17.75 8.41
CA SER A 485 10.56 16.89 8.88
C SER A 485 10.33 15.68 7.97
N ILE A 486 10.11 14.51 8.58
CA ILE A 486 9.64 13.26 7.96
C ILE A 486 8.35 13.41 7.14
N TYR A 487 7.61 14.51 7.27
CA TYR A 487 6.44 14.82 6.42
C TYR A 487 6.76 14.87 4.91
N ASP A 488 8.03 15.00 4.52
CA ASP A 488 8.44 14.90 3.11
C ASP A 488 8.52 13.44 2.58
N PHE A 489 8.42 12.42 3.45
CA PHE A 489 8.58 11.00 3.08
C PHE A 489 7.27 10.18 3.03
N ILE A 490 6.15 10.73 3.53
CA ILE A 490 4.82 10.11 3.46
C ILE A 490 4.03 10.67 2.24
N LYS A 491 4.71 10.89 1.11
CA LYS A 491 4.08 11.34 -0.14
C LYS A 491 4.31 10.36 -1.27
#